data_AF-A0A3B9ZLJ6-F1
#
_entry.id   AF-A0A3B9ZLJ6-F1
#
_cell.length_a   1.000
_cell.length_b   1.000
_cell.length_c   1.000
_cell.angle_alpha   90.00
_cell.angle_beta   90.00
_cell.angle_gamma   90.00
#
_symmetry.space_group_name_H-M   'P 1'
#
loop_
_entity.id
_entity.type
_entity.pdbx_description
1 polymer ?
#
loop_
_entity_poly.entity_id
_entity_poly.type
_entity_poly.pdbx_seq_one_letter_code
_entity_poly.pdbx_strand_id
1 'polypeptide(L)'
;MKWLFKSYALKVLLSLFIILLSLISFSAKYYVNFAGNNSNDGSINNPWLSLTYASAKVTNQGDTIHIKAGTYYESSRADLAIGVSLEGAGIDETVITSSYVASGSSDGSIRLNSSSSTDGNQSISYMTLNGSNLTATRGICINYRNNVMVHHCKITDFYASGVFFRGSNQAWDAEPSPYAKGNQIYNCIVLNCATRSASESASIRINGQNGFTLRNSTFSQIFRHTGQNGNIIGGEWNKDLKIHNNTFTKQDSEGGAWNFFFELWHWQGGGEIYSNSFRGAATMDIVDVVISSSEYGLKIYDNDYLVEENVPFLAHNPYSITIEGRSHLEYIHI
;
A
#
# COMPACT_ATOMS: atom_id res chain seq x y z
N MET A 1 -11.64 60.40 17.64
CA MET A 1 -12.16 59.01 17.48
C MET A 1 -11.76 58.36 16.16
N LYS A 2 -12.01 58.92 14.97
CA LYS A 2 -11.67 58.28 13.66
C LYS A 2 -10.20 57.83 13.48
N TRP A 3 -9.24 58.56 14.07
CA TRP A 3 -7.80 58.21 14.01
C TRP A 3 -7.42 56.99 14.85
N LEU A 4 -8.06 56.79 16.00
CA LEU A 4 -7.85 55.63 16.86
C LEU A 4 -8.34 54.34 16.17
N PHE A 5 -9.54 54.37 15.56
CA PHE A 5 -10.10 53.23 14.82
C PHE A 5 -9.20 52.75 13.66
N LYS A 6 -8.54 53.68 12.95
CA LYS A 6 -7.61 53.35 11.85
C LYS A 6 -6.36 52.62 12.35
N SER A 7 -5.85 53.01 13.52
CA SER A 7 -4.71 52.39 14.21
C SER A 7 -5.02 50.97 14.69
N TYR A 8 -6.22 50.75 15.26
CA TYR A 8 -6.65 49.40 15.67
C TYR A 8 -6.86 48.47 14.47
N ALA A 9 -7.51 48.94 13.41
CA ALA A 9 -7.73 48.13 12.20
C ALA A 9 -6.41 47.72 11.54
N LEU A 10 -5.42 48.61 11.47
CA LEU A 10 -4.09 48.31 10.92
C LEU A 10 -3.33 47.27 11.76
N LYS A 11 -3.43 47.34 13.10
CA LYS A 11 -2.81 46.35 14.00
C LYS A 11 -3.44 44.97 13.82
N VAL A 12 -4.77 44.90 13.72
CA VAL A 12 -5.49 43.64 13.49
C VAL A 12 -5.13 43.03 12.13
N LEU A 13 -5.08 43.84 11.07
CA LEU A 13 -4.63 43.41 9.74
C LEU A 13 -3.19 42.90 9.75
N LEU A 14 -2.28 43.58 10.46
CA LEU A 14 -0.88 43.17 10.57
C LEU A 14 -0.74 41.86 11.37
N SER A 15 -1.50 41.69 12.46
CA SER A 15 -1.53 40.45 13.23
C SER A 15 -2.09 39.28 12.40
N LEU A 16 -3.17 39.49 11.65
CA LEU A 16 -3.71 38.48 10.72
C LEU A 16 -2.71 38.12 9.62
N PHE A 17 -2.01 39.11 9.07
CA PHE A 17 -0.96 38.90 8.06
C PHE A 17 0.23 38.10 8.60
N ILE A 18 0.68 38.37 9.82
CA ILE A 18 1.75 37.61 10.49
C ILE A 18 1.31 36.17 10.80
N ILE A 19 0.06 35.97 11.22
CA ILE A 19 -0.52 34.63 11.41
C ILE A 19 -0.56 33.88 10.07
N LEU A 20 -1.01 34.53 8.99
CA LEU A 20 -1.04 33.94 7.64
C LEU A 20 0.37 33.61 7.10
N LEU A 21 1.37 34.45 7.37
CA LEU A 21 2.77 34.19 7.03
C LEU A 21 3.35 33.01 7.82
N SER A 22 2.93 32.82 9.07
CA SER A 22 3.37 31.68 9.90
C SER A 22 2.76 30.34 9.46
N LEU A 23 1.78 30.35 8.55
CA LEU A 23 1.18 29.14 7.96
C LEU A 23 1.90 28.67 6.68
N ILE A 24 2.93 29.39 6.23
CA ILE A 24 3.74 28.95 5.08
C ILE A 24 4.70 27.86 5.56
N SER A 25 4.25 26.60 5.52
CA SER A 25 5.15 25.46 5.64
C SER A 25 5.86 25.24 4.31
N PHE A 26 7.18 25.32 4.31
CA PHE A 26 7.99 24.94 3.14
C PHE A 26 8.26 23.44 3.21
N SER A 27 7.79 22.70 2.21
CA SER A 27 8.23 21.33 1.96
C SER A 27 9.69 21.37 1.48
N ALA A 28 10.62 20.84 2.26
CA ALA A 28 12.02 20.71 1.87
C ALA A 28 12.25 19.39 1.12
N LYS A 29 13.26 19.38 0.24
CA LYS A 29 13.66 18.21 -0.54
C LYS A 29 15.10 17.83 -0.23
N TYR A 30 15.30 16.60 0.22
CA TYR A 30 16.60 16.02 0.53
C TYR A 30 16.94 14.91 -0.45
N TYR A 31 18.22 14.64 -0.65
CA TYR A 31 18.70 13.80 -1.76
C TYR A 31 19.53 12.62 -1.25
N VAL A 32 19.26 11.46 -1.84
CA VAL A 32 20.03 10.23 -1.68
C VAL A 32 20.69 9.89 -3.03
N ASN A 33 21.96 9.50 -2.99
CA ASN A 33 22.75 9.07 -4.15
C ASN A 33 23.67 7.92 -3.75
N PHE A 34 23.75 6.86 -4.55
CA PHE A 34 24.59 5.69 -4.28
C PHE A 34 26.10 6.03 -4.26
N ALA A 35 26.48 7.19 -4.83
CA ALA A 35 27.83 7.76 -4.74
C ALA A 35 27.94 8.91 -3.72
N GLY A 36 26.91 9.14 -2.90
CA GLY A 36 26.86 10.16 -1.87
C GLY A 36 27.67 9.81 -0.62
N ASN A 37 27.50 10.60 0.45
CA ASN A 37 28.14 10.37 1.74
C ASN A 37 27.19 10.73 2.88
N ASN A 38 27.04 9.87 3.89
CA ASN A 38 26.17 10.14 5.05
C ASN A 38 26.70 11.27 5.96
N SER A 39 27.94 11.70 5.79
CA SER A 39 28.47 12.92 6.42
C SER A 39 28.01 14.21 5.73
N ASN A 40 27.35 14.14 4.57
CA ASN A 40 26.83 15.30 3.86
C ASN A 40 25.57 15.89 4.53
N ASP A 41 25.04 16.99 3.98
CA ASP A 41 23.85 17.68 4.47
C ASP A 41 22.54 17.24 3.80
N GLY A 42 22.59 16.33 2.81
CA GLY A 42 21.41 15.86 2.09
C GLY A 42 20.91 16.83 1.02
N SER A 43 21.67 17.89 0.72
CA SER A 43 21.37 18.79 -0.40
C SER A 43 21.58 18.10 -1.76
N ILE A 44 21.08 18.72 -2.83
CA ILE A 44 21.22 18.19 -4.20
C ILE A 44 22.68 17.97 -4.63
N ASN A 45 23.58 18.83 -4.14
CA ASN A 45 25.01 18.81 -4.45
C ASN A 45 25.81 17.90 -3.49
N ASN A 46 25.34 17.76 -2.26
CA ASN A 46 25.93 16.87 -1.25
C ASN A 46 24.86 15.90 -0.73
N PRO A 47 24.44 14.92 -1.55
CA PRO A 47 23.42 13.95 -1.16
C PRO A 47 23.96 12.95 -0.13
N TRP A 48 23.06 12.39 0.68
CA TRP A 48 23.39 11.26 1.54
C TRP A 48 23.59 9.98 0.74
N LEU A 49 24.25 9.00 1.34
CA LEU A 49 24.58 7.72 0.69
C LEU A 49 23.40 6.74 0.72
N SER A 50 22.73 6.61 1.88
CA SER A 50 21.71 5.57 2.07
C SER A 50 20.33 6.13 2.42
N LEU A 51 19.30 5.41 1.98
CA LEU A 51 17.90 5.69 2.32
C LEU A 51 17.66 5.52 3.81
N THR A 52 18.28 4.50 4.43
CA THR A 52 18.18 4.29 5.88
C THR A 52 18.65 5.52 6.65
N TYR A 53 19.76 6.14 6.22
CA TYR A 53 20.28 7.34 6.87
C TYR A 53 19.37 8.56 6.63
N ALA A 54 18.93 8.78 5.39
CA ALA A 54 18.02 9.88 5.07
C ALA A 54 16.70 9.81 5.86
N SER A 55 16.11 8.62 5.95
CA SER A 55 14.87 8.37 6.70
C SER A 55 15.00 8.70 8.19
N ALA A 56 16.20 8.53 8.77
CA ALA A 56 16.49 8.90 10.15
C ALA A 56 16.74 10.40 10.37
N LYS A 57 16.95 11.18 9.30
CA LYS A 57 17.26 12.63 9.37
C LYS A 57 16.09 13.51 8.96
N VAL A 58 15.30 13.08 7.98
CA VAL A 58 14.16 13.86 7.50
C VAL A 58 12.95 13.52 8.35
N THR A 59 12.54 14.47 9.19
CA THR A 59 11.45 14.26 10.15
C THR A 59 10.33 15.29 10.06
N ASN A 60 10.49 16.36 9.28
CA ASN A 60 9.44 17.38 9.21
C ASN A 60 8.34 16.94 8.25
N GLN A 61 7.09 17.15 8.69
CA GLN A 61 5.93 16.88 7.86
C GLN A 61 5.93 17.76 6.61
N GLY A 62 5.69 17.13 5.46
CA GLY A 62 5.72 17.77 4.15
C GLY A 62 7.06 17.61 3.43
N ASP A 63 8.15 17.27 4.11
CA ASP A 63 9.44 17.07 3.46
C ASP A 63 9.44 15.83 2.55
N THR A 64 10.32 15.83 1.56
CA THR A 64 10.48 14.73 0.60
C THR A 64 11.92 14.26 0.55
N ILE A 65 12.12 12.94 0.64
CA ILE A 65 13.38 12.28 0.31
C ILE A 65 13.33 11.90 -1.17
N HIS A 66 14.25 12.46 -1.96
CA HIS A 66 14.41 12.15 -3.37
C HIS A 66 15.63 11.25 -3.59
N ILE A 67 15.38 10.05 -4.08
CA ILE A 67 16.42 9.09 -4.42
C ILE A 67 16.79 9.28 -5.89
N LYS A 68 18.01 9.76 -6.15
CA LYS A 68 18.49 9.99 -7.52
C LYS A 68 18.55 8.67 -8.30
N ALA A 69 18.56 8.76 -9.63
CA ALA A 69 18.73 7.60 -10.50
C ALA A 69 19.97 6.76 -10.10
N GLY A 70 19.84 5.44 -10.14
CA GLY A 70 20.85 4.49 -9.72
C GLY A 70 20.26 3.26 -9.04
N THR A 71 21.14 2.30 -8.76
CA THR A 71 20.81 1.09 -7.98
C THR A 71 21.38 1.19 -6.58
N TYR A 72 20.53 0.97 -5.59
CA TYR A 72 20.84 1.07 -4.16
C TYR A 72 20.68 -0.30 -3.52
N TYR A 73 21.64 -0.71 -2.71
CA TYR A 73 21.59 -1.96 -1.97
C TYR A 73 21.39 -1.65 -0.48
N GLU A 74 20.19 -1.92 0.02
CA GLU A 74 19.80 -1.60 1.40
C GLU A 74 19.55 -2.90 2.19
N SER A 75 20.43 -3.18 3.16
CA SER A 75 20.28 -4.32 4.07
C SER A 75 19.49 -3.99 5.34
N SER A 76 19.13 -2.72 5.53
CA SER A 76 18.48 -2.18 6.71
C SER A 76 17.12 -1.58 6.35
N ARG A 77 16.23 -1.51 7.34
CA ARG A 77 14.93 -0.86 7.21
C ARG A 77 15.07 0.67 7.19
N ALA A 78 14.30 1.29 6.30
CA ALA A 78 14.04 2.72 6.28
C ALA A 78 12.74 3.05 7.03
N ASP A 79 12.85 3.78 8.15
CA ASP A 79 11.71 4.25 8.95
C ASP A 79 11.32 5.68 8.56
N LEU A 80 10.22 5.87 7.84
CA LEU A 80 9.76 7.20 7.42
C LEU A 80 8.93 7.87 8.53
N ALA A 81 9.31 9.10 8.88
CA ALA A 81 8.58 9.93 9.84
C ALA A 81 7.19 10.33 9.31
N ILE A 82 6.30 10.80 10.20
CA ILE A 82 4.97 11.31 9.82
C ILE A 82 5.13 12.44 8.78
N GLY A 83 4.40 12.37 7.67
CA GLY A 83 4.40 13.45 6.67
C GLY A 83 5.58 13.48 5.69
N VAL A 84 6.55 12.59 5.81
CA VAL A 84 7.72 12.56 4.90
C VAL A 84 7.46 11.67 3.69
N SER A 85 7.50 12.22 2.49
CA SER A 85 7.33 11.45 1.25
C SER A 85 8.65 10.88 0.73
N LEU A 86 8.56 9.81 -0.05
CA LEU A 86 9.69 9.19 -0.74
C LEU A 86 9.41 9.16 -2.24
N GLU A 87 10.35 9.67 -3.03
CA GLU A 87 10.26 9.61 -4.49
C GLU A 87 11.60 9.19 -5.12
N GLY A 88 11.53 8.41 -6.20
CA GLY A 88 12.66 8.16 -7.08
C GLY A 88 12.63 9.05 -8.33
N ALA A 89 13.59 8.83 -9.23
CA ALA A 89 13.66 9.50 -10.53
C ALA A 89 12.78 8.85 -11.61
N GLY A 90 12.23 7.66 -11.36
CA GLY A 90 11.47 6.86 -12.31
C GLY A 90 11.57 5.37 -12.00
N ILE A 91 10.58 4.59 -12.44
CA ILE A 91 10.52 3.14 -12.16
C ILE A 91 11.74 2.39 -12.70
N ASP A 92 12.27 2.79 -13.85
CA ASP A 92 13.46 2.17 -14.48
C ASP A 92 14.76 2.91 -14.14
N GLU A 93 14.67 4.06 -13.47
CA GLU A 93 15.79 4.95 -13.16
C GLU A 93 16.30 4.74 -11.73
N THR A 94 15.40 4.56 -10.77
CA THR A 94 15.73 4.37 -9.36
C THR A 94 15.34 2.97 -8.92
N VAL A 95 16.33 2.14 -8.60
CA VAL A 95 16.12 0.76 -8.13
C VAL A 95 16.68 0.60 -6.72
N ILE A 96 15.81 0.30 -5.76
CA ILE A 96 16.22 -0.10 -4.41
C ILE A 96 16.13 -1.62 -4.33
N THR A 97 17.27 -2.28 -4.21
CA THR A 97 17.35 -3.70 -3.91
C THR A 97 17.52 -3.89 -2.41
N SER A 98 16.50 -4.42 -1.75
CA SER A 98 16.53 -4.67 -0.32
C SER A 98 16.79 -6.14 -0.02
N SER A 99 17.61 -6.40 1.00
CA SER A 99 17.79 -7.72 1.60
C SER A 99 17.24 -7.80 3.03
N TYR A 100 16.39 -6.85 3.42
CA TYR A 100 15.90 -6.73 4.78
C TYR A 100 14.87 -7.83 5.12
N VAL A 101 15.21 -8.66 6.11
CA VAL A 101 14.33 -9.70 6.64
C VAL A 101 13.53 -9.12 7.80
N ALA A 102 12.21 -9.06 7.65
CA ALA A 102 11.30 -8.49 8.64
C ALA A 102 11.30 -9.30 9.94
N SER A 103 11.38 -8.61 11.08
CA SER A 103 11.39 -9.22 12.41
C SER A 103 10.00 -9.59 12.94
N GLY A 104 8.94 -9.09 12.30
CA GLY A 104 7.54 -9.30 12.69
C GLY A 104 6.57 -8.96 11.55
N SER A 105 5.26 -9.07 11.82
CA SER A 105 4.21 -8.86 10.81
C SER A 105 3.91 -7.39 10.48
N SER A 106 4.43 -6.44 11.27
CA SER A 106 4.30 -5.00 11.08
C SER A 106 5.58 -4.36 10.53
N ASP A 107 6.47 -5.16 9.95
CA ASP A 107 7.83 -4.78 9.60
C ASP A 107 8.14 -5.08 8.12
N GLY A 108 8.99 -4.26 7.50
CA GLY A 108 9.29 -4.29 6.06
C GLY A 108 10.45 -3.35 5.70
N SER A 109 10.99 -3.45 4.49
CA SER A 109 12.15 -2.67 4.02
C SER A 109 11.94 -1.15 4.15
N ILE A 110 10.74 -0.68 3.85
CA ILE A 110 10.29 0.69 4.12
C ILE A 110 9.12 0.60 5.10
N ARG A 111 9.20 1.33 6.22
CA ARG A 111 8.17 1.30 7.25
C ARG A 111 7.67 2.70 7.57
N LEU A 112 6.36 2.88 7.49
CA LEU A 112 5.63 4.03 7.97
C LEU A 112 4.84 3.57 9.19
N ASN A 113 5.23 4.00 10.38
CA ASN A 113 4.64 3.52 11.62
C ASN A 113 4.17 4.67 12.51
N SER A 114 2.97 4.55 13.06
CA SER A 114 2.48 5.37 14.17
C SER A 114 2.10 4.48 15.35
N SER A 115 1.93 5.05 16.55
CA SER A 115 1.42 4.29 17.72
C SER A 115 -0.11 4.11 17.70
N SER A 116 -0.81 4.96 16.93
CA SER A 116 -2.26 4.96 16.75
C SER A 116 -2.60 5.58 15.39
N SER A 117 -3.88 5.50 14.97
CA SER A 117 -4.34 6.09 13.71
C SER A 117 -3.94 7.56 13.62
N THR A 118 -3.11 7.87 12.63
CA THR A 118 -2.49 9.19 12.43
C THR A 118 -2.54 9.55 10.95
N ASP A 119 -2.87 10.80 10.63
CA ASP A 119 -2.75 11.30 9.27
C ASP A 119 -1.28 11.35 8.86
N GLY A 120 -0.90 10.45 7.95
CA GLY A 120 0.42 10.43 7.35
C GLY A 120 0.57 11.58 6.38
N ASN A 121 -0.36 11.71 5.42
CA ASN A 121 -0.27 12.66 4.30
C ASN A 121 1.05 12.49 3.53
N GLN A 122 1.33 11.25 3.10
CA GLN A 122 2.62 10.84 2.53
C GLN A 122 2.43 10.11 1.21
N SER A 123 3.48 10.11 0.39
CA SER A 123 3.54 9.30 -0.82
C SER A 123 4.84 8.50 -0.91
N ILE A 124 4.79 7.34 -1.57
CA ILE A 124 5.95 6.56 -2.01
C ILE A 124 5.81 6.35 -3.51
N SER A 125 6.77 6.85 -4.30
CA SER A 125 6.58 6.92 -5.74
C SER A 125 7.83 6.88 -6.64
N TYR A 126 7.62 6.59 -7.92
CA TYR A 126 8.61 6.72 -9.00
C TYR A 126 9.90 5.90 -8.79
N MET A 127 9.77 4.65 -8.34
CA MET A 127 10.93 3.78 -8.13
C MET A 127 10.58 2.30 -8.33
N THR A 128 11.60 1.48 -8.58
CA THR A 128 11.54 0.04 -8.37
C THR A 128 12.02 -0.30 -6.96
N LEU A 129 11.25 -1.11 -6.25
CA LEU A 129 11.65 -1.79 -5.02
C LEU A 129 11.75 -3.30 -5.30
N ASN A 130 12.94 -3.86 -5.17
CA ASN A 130 13.25 -5.27 -5.44
C ASN A 130 13.65 -5.98 -4.13
N GLY A 131 13.03 -7.12 -3.83
CA GLY A 131 13.26 -7.88 -2.60
C GLY A 131 14.46 -8.83 -2.65
N SER A 132 15.43 -8.60 -3.55
CA SER A 132 16.67 -9.36 -3.69
C SER A 132 16.41 -10.87 -3.86
N ASN A 133 15.65 -11.23 -4.90
CA ASN A 133 15.28 -12.62 -5.19
C ASN A 133 14.61 -13.32 -3.99
N LEU A 134 13.54 -12.72 -3.44
CA LEU A 134 12.80 -13.25 -2.30
C LEU A 134 13.57 -13.28 -0.98
N THR A 135 14.73 -12.61 -0.88
CA THR A 135 15.46 -12.50 0.38
C THR A 135 14.73 -11.59 1.37
N ALA A 136 14.28 -10.41 0.90
CA ALA A 136 13.55 -9.48 1.76
C ALA A 136 12.11 -9.96 2.00
N THR A 137 11.65 -9.84 3.25
CA THR A 137 10.36 -10.40 3.65
C THR A 137 9.18 -9.58 3.14
N ARG A 138 9.21 -8.26 3.35
CA ARG A 138 8.15 -7.32 2.95
C ARG A 138 8.73 -6.02 2.42
N GLY A 139 8.12 -5.46 1.38
CA GLY A 139 8.58 -4.22 0.77
C GLY A 139 8.22 -2.99 1.60
N ILE A 140 6.94 -2.63 1.60
CA ILE A 140 6.42 -1.43 2.25
C ILE A 140 5.41 -1.84 3.33
N CYS A 141 5.65 -1.47 4.59
CA CYS A 141 4.70 -1.67 5.69
C CYS A 141 4.19 -0.32 6.21
N ILE A 142 2.86 -0.14 6.17
CA ILE A 142 2.18 1.09 6.54
C ILE A 142 1.24 0.78 7.71
N ASN A 143 1.67 1.13 8.91
CA ASN A 143 0.98 0.84 10.14
C ASN A 143 0.35 2.10 10.73
N TYR A 144 -0.97 2.08 10.91
CA TYR A 144 -1.76 3.10 11.59
C TYR A 144 -1.65 4.49 10.94
N ARG A 145 -1.49 4.52 9.61
CA ARG A 145 -1.43 5.75 8.83
C ARG A 145 -2.69 5.94 8.01
N ASN A 146 -3.15 7.18 7.93
CA ASN A 146 -4.16 7.63 6.97
C ASN A 146 -3.50 8.44 5.86
N ASN A 147 -4.20 8.57 4.73
CA ASN A 147 -3.81 9.43 3.60
C ASN A 147 -2.40 9.12 3.07
N VAL A 148 -2.06 7.83 2.97
CA VAL A 148 -0.82 7.35 2.34
C VAL A 148 -1.11 6.84 0.95
N MET A 149 -0.32 7.29 -0.02
CA MET A 149 -0.40 6.85 -1.41
C MET A 149 0.85 6.10 -1.81
N VAL A 150 0.70 4.92 -2.42
CA VAL A 150 1.79 4.23 -3.11
C VAL A 150 1.49 4.24 -4.60
N HIS A 151 2.31 4.91 -5.40
CA HIS A 151 1.99 5.10 -6.82
C HIS A 151 3.18 5.20 -7.74
N HIS A 152 3.00 4.80 -9.01
CA HIS A 152 4.07 4.84 -10.00
C HIS A 152 5.32 4.07 -9.53
N CYS A 153 5.10 2.92 -8.89
CA CYS A 153 6.15 2.05 -8.37
C CYS A 153 6.11 0.69 -9.04
N LYS A 154 7.29 0.06 -9.19
CA LYS A 154 7.40 -1.37 -9.44
C LYS A 154 7.89 -2.06 -8.17
N ILE A 155 7.16 -3.06 -7.68
CA ILE A 155 7.48 -3.76 -6.43
C ILE A 155 7.59 -5.24 -6.76
N THR A 156 8.78 -5.81 -6.58
CA THR A 156 9.08 -7.15 -7.10
C THR A 156 9.84 -8.01 -6.11
N ASP A 157 9.58 -9.30 -6.12
CA ASP A 157 10.39 -10.34 -5.47
C ASP A 157 10.53 -10.20 -3.95
N PHE A 158 9.44 -9.86 -3.26
CA PHE A 158 9.35 -9.95 -1.80
C PHE A 158 8.77 -11.28 -1.34
N TYR A 159 9.36 -11.91 -0.32
CA TYR A 159 8.96 -13.24 0.12
C TYR A 159 7.49 -13.34 0.51
N ALA A 160 6.99 -12.39 1.32
CA ALA A 160 5.67 -12.46 1.95
C ALA A 160 4.69 -11.35 1.53
N SER A 161 5.15 -10.11 1.30
CA SER A 161 4.27 -9.03 0.82
C SER A 161 5.03 -7.91 0.12
N GLY A 162 4.43 -7.33 -0.93
CA GLY A 162 4.96 -6.14 -1.58
C GLY A 162 4.60 -4.89 -0.78
N VAL A 163 3.31 -4.75 -0.46
CA VAL A 163 2.78 -3.65 0.37
C VAL A 163 1.79 -4.18 1.38
N PHE A 164 1.94 -3.78 2.65
CA PHE A 164 1.05 -4.13 3.73
C PHE A 164 0.50 -2.85 4.39
N PHE A 165 -0.80 -2.61 4.24
CA PHE A 165 -1.56 -1.64 5.04
C PHE A 165 -2.17 -2.30 6.27
N ARG A 166 -1.79 -1.82 7.46
CA ARG A 166 -2.35 -2.24 8.75
C ARG A 166 -3.01 -1.06 9.43
N GLY A 167 -4.35 -1.06 9.48
CA GLY A 167 -5.14 0.03 10.06
C GLY A 167 -5.36 -0.09 11.56
N SER A 168 -5.32 -1.32 12.11
CA SER A 168 -5.57 -1.61 13.54
C SER A 168 -4.63 -2.70 14.07
N ASN A 169 -4.46 -2.71 15.40
CA ASN A 169 -3.67 -3.67 16.16
C ASN A 169 -4.56 -4.77 16.77
N GLN A 170 -5.87 -4.71 16.52
CA GLN A 170 -6.81 -5.72 16.94
C GLN A 170 -6.54 -7.05 16.25
N ALA A 171 -6.98 -8.12 16.91
CA ALA A 171 -6.90 -9.46 16.38
C ALA A 171 -7.75 -9.61 15.10
N TRP A 172 -7.44 -10.64 14.31
CA TRP A 172 -8.07 -10.89 13.01
C TRP A 172 -9.59 -11.09 13.09
N ASP A 173 -10.12 -11.48 14.25
CA ASP A 173 -11.52 -11.76 14.55
C ASP A 173 -12.25 -10.60 15.26
N ALA A 174 -11.62 -9.43 15.38
CA ALA A 174 -12.19 -8.26 16.04
C ALA A 174 -12.26 -7.05 15.11
N GLU A 175 -13.43 -6.39 15.06
CA GLU A 175 -13.63 -5.21 14.21
C GLU A 175 -12.68 -4.05 14.60
N PRO A 176 -11.93 -3.48 13.63
CA PRO A 176 -11.09 -2.30 13.76
C PRO A 176 -11.79 -1.07 14.37
N SER A 177 -11.19 -0.49 15.40
CA SER A 177 -11.56 0.82 15.94
C SER A 177 -10.32 1.64 16.31
N PRO A 178 -9.96 2.70 15.55
CA PRO A 178 -10.58 3.13 14.29
C PRO A 178 -10.09 2.33 13.07
N TYR A 179 -10.82 2.41 11.97
CA TYR A 179 -10.31 2.08 10.63
C TYR A 179 -9.34 3.17 10.15
N ALA A 180 -8.28 2.78 9.45
CA ALA A 180 -7.42 3.72 8.72
C ALA A 180 -8.11 4.17 7.42
N LYS A 181 -7.84 5.40 6.98
CA LYS A 181 -8.64 6.07 5.94
C LYS A 181 -7.78 6.70 4.84
N GLY A 182 -8.37 6.90 3.67
CA GLY A 182 -7.77 7.72 2.59
C GLY A 182 -6.51 7.13 1.96
N ASN A 183 -6.20 5.87 2.26
CA ASN A 183 -5.04 5.17 1.73
C ASN A 183 -5.31 4.62 0.32
N GLN A 184 -4.29 4.65 -0.54
CA GLN A 184 -4.46 4.31 -1.95
C GLN A 184 -3.23 3.61 -2.54
N ILE A 185 -3.46 2.71 -3.49
CA ILE A 185 -2.46 2.24 -4.45
C ILE A 185 -2.94 2.57 -5.86
N TYR A 186 -2.08 3.15 -6.69
CA TYR A 186 -2.41 3.33 -8.11
C TYR A 186 -1.21 3.41 -9.05
N ASN A 187 -1.39 3.06 -10.33
CA ASN A 187 -0.33 3.08 -11.34
C ASN A 187 0.92 2.28 -10.92
N CYS A 188 0.71 1.13 -10.26
CA CYS A 188 1.80 0.28 -9.77
C CYS A 188 1.91 -1.02 -10.55
N ILE A 189 3.10 -1.60 -10.55
CA ILE A 189 3.39 -2.96 -11.04
C ILE A 189 3.88 -3.78 -9.85
N VAL A 190 3.17 -4.84 -9.47
CA VAL A 190 3.52 -5.67 -8.31
C VAL A 190 3.65 -7.12 -8.71
N LEU A 191 4.86 -7.66 -8.59
CA LEU A 191 5.22 -8.97 -9.14
C LEU A 191 5.84 -9.85 -8.07
N ASN A 192 5.46 -11.12 -8.02
CA ASN A 192 6.12 -12.13 -7.19
C ASN A 192 6.25 -11.76 -5.70
N CYS A 193 5.22 -11.15 -5.12
CA CYS A 193 5.24 -10.58 -3.78
C CYS A 193 4.45 -11.38 -2.74
N ALA A 194 4.06 -12.63 -3.00
CA ALA A 194 3.29 -13.45 -2.06
C ALA A 194 3.70 -14.94 -2.04
N THR A 195 3.71 -15.53 -0.85
CA THR A 195 3.92 -16.97 -0.63
C THR A 195 2.69 -17.65 -0.01
N ARG A 196 2.57 -18.96 -0.16
CA ARG A 196 1.70 -19.80 0.68
C ARG A 196 2.32 -20.21 2.02
N SER A 197 3.63 -19.99 2.20
CA SER A 197 4.40 -20.49 3.35
C SER A 197 4.70 -19.43 4.42
N ALA A 198 4.04 -18.27 4.39
CA ALA A 198 4.19 -17.23 5.40
C ALA A 198 2.83 -16.77 5.91
N SER A 199 2.80 -16.42 7.20
CA SER A 199 1.63 -15.79 7.80
C SER A 199 1.40 -14.41 7.23
N GLU A 200 0.12 -14.05 7.16
CA GLU A 200 -0.34 -12.76 6.66
C GLU A 200 0.17 -12.40 5.24
N SER A 201 0.44 -13.41 4.39
CA SER A 201 1.04 -13.20 3.07
C SER A 201 0.00 -12.84 2.01
N ALA A 202 0.30 -11.80 1.23
CA ALA A 202 -0.39 -11.40 0.01
C ALA A 202 0.47 -10.37 -0.72
N SER A 203 0.38 -10.26 -2.05
CA SER A 203 1.16 -9.28 -2.80
C SER A 203 0.86 -7.87 -2.29
N ILE A 204 -0.43 -7.61 -2.04
CA ILE A 204 -0.92 -6.50 -1.25
C ILE A 204 -1.79 -7.03 -0.11
N ARG A 205 -1.43 -6.67 1.12
CA ARG A 205 -2.20 -6.98 2.32
C ARG A 205 -2.93 -5.72 2.80
N ILE A 206 -4.26 -5.79 2.96
CA ILE A 206 -5.11 -4.64 3.30
C ILE A 206 -5.93 -5.01 4.53
N ASN A 207 -5.54 -4.50 5.69
CA ASN A 207 -6.23 -4.78 6.95
C ASN A 207 -6.77 -3.50 7.57
N GLY A 208 -8.04 -3.49 7.97
CA GLY A 208 -8.60 -2.39 8.78
C GLY A 208 -8.69 -1.05 8.06
N GLN A 209 -9.06 -1.04 6.77
CA GLN A 209 -9.18 0.19 5.99
C GLN A 209 -10.62 0.60 5.74
N ASN A 210 -10.89 1.90 5.70
CA ASN A 210 -12.15 2.49 5.25
C ASN A 210 -11.89 3.38 4.03
N GLY A 211 -12.56 3.07 2.91
CA GLY A 211 -12.46 3.83 1.67
C GLY A 211 -11.11 3.67 0.95
N PHE A 212 -10.42 2.55 1.17
CA PHE A 212 -9.17 2.27 0.47
C PHE A 212 -9.43 2.03 -1.01
N THR A 213 -8.57 2.61 -1.85
CA THR A 213 -8.70 2.49 -3.31
C THR A 213 -7.47 1.84 -3.93
N LEU A 214 -7.70 0.83 -4.78
CA LEU A 214 -6.68 0.18 -5.60
C LEU A 214 -7.07 0.30 -7.06
N ARG A 215 -6.25 0.99 -7.87
CA ARG A 215 -6.58 1.20 -9.29
C ARG A 215 -5.42 1.25 -10.26
N ASN A 216 -5.72 1.08 -11.54
CA ASN A 216 -4.76 1.27 -12.65
C ASN A 216 -3.43 0.54 -12.43
N SER A 217 -3.45 -0.64 -11.80
CA SER A 217 -2.25 -1.35 -11.38
C SER A 217 -2.23 -2.77 -11.96
N THR A 218 -1.02 -3.29 -12.16
CA THR A 218 -0.79 -4.64 -12.70
C THR A 218 -0.18 -5.52 -11.63
N PHE A 219 -0.73 -6.72 -11.48
CA PHE A 219 -0.31 -7.71 -10.50
C PHE A 219 -0.08 -9.07 -11.16
N SER A 220 1.01 -9.74 -10.80
CA SER A 220 1.25 -11.10 -11.24
C SER A 220 1.96 -11.94 -10.20
N GLN A 221 1.40 -13.12 -9.93
CA GLN A 221 1.89 -14.08 -8.95
C GLN A 221 1.94 -15.49 -9.58
N ILE A 222 2.80 -15.61 -10.59
CA ILE A 222 3.02 -16.83 -11.39
C ILE A 222 4.50 -17.25 -11.43
N PHE A 223 5.35 -16.58 -10.66
CA PHE A 223 6.80 -16.69 -10.76
C PHE A 223 7.40 -17.74 -9.81
N ARG A 224 6.58 -18.34 -8.93
CA ARG A 224 7.01 -19.38 -8.00
C ARG A 224 6.58 -20.75 -8.49
N HIS A 225 7.21 -21.79 -7.94
CA HIS A 225 6.78 -23.16 -8.15
C HIS A 225 5.31 -23.34 -7.78
N THR A 226 4.63 -24.21 -8.52
CA THR A 226 3.25 -24.62 -8.26
C THR A 226 3.06 -25.00 -6.78
N GLY A 227 2.05 -24.43 -6.14
CA GLY A 227 1.75 -24.61 -4.73
C GLY A 227 2.33 -23.54 -3.81
N GLN A 228 3.17 -22.62 -4.33
CA GLN A 228 3.87 -21.62 -3.52
C GLN A 228 3.44 -20.17 -3.81
N ASN A 229 2.72 -19.92 -4.88
CA ASN A 229 2.23 -18.59 -5.21
C ASN A 229 1.08 -18.22 -4.26
N GLY A 230 1.30 -17.20 -3.43
CA GLY A 230 0.29 -16.69 -2.51
C GLY A 230 -0.81 -15.87 -3.19
N ASN A 231 -1.69 -15.29 -2.38
CA ASN A 231 -2.78 -14.44 -2.86
C ASN A 231 -2.21 -13.14 -3.44
N ILE A 232 -2.88 -12.57 -4.43
CA ILE A 232 -2.53 -11.22 -4.90
C ILE A 232 -3.01 -10.19 -3.88
N ILE A 233 -4.30 -10.23 -3.52
CA ILE A 233 -4.85 -9.39 -2.47
C ILE A 233 -5.28 -10.28 -1.31
N GLY A 234 -4.92 -9.89 -0.10
CA GLY A 234 -5.42 -10.53 1.10
C GLY A 234 -5.73 -9.50 2.16
N GLY A 235 -6.58 -9.85 3.11
CA GLY A 235 -6.77 -9.04 4.30
C GLY A 235 -8.13 -9.19 4.92
N GLU A 236 -8.36 -8.39 5.95
CA GLU A 236 -9.50 -8.54 6.83
C GLU A 236 -10.03 -7.20 7.33
N TRP A 237 -11.34 -7.18 7.61
CA TRP A 237 -12.06 -6.05 8.16
C TRP A 237 -11.82 -4.78 7.35
N ASN A 238 -12.36 -4.76 6.15
CA ASN A 238 -12.25 -3.58 5.29
C ASN A 238 -13.62 -3.04 4.95
N LYS A 239 -13.71 -1.71 4.93
CA LYS A 239 -14.94 -0.95 4.76
C LYS A 239 -14.90 -0.10 3.51
N ASP A 240 -15.95 -0.13 2.70
CA ASP A 240 -16.12 0.70 1.51
C ASP A 240 -14.91 0.63 0.53
N LEU A 241 -14.32 -0.56 0.35
CA LEU A 241 -13.17 -0.77 -0.55
C LEU A 241 -13.54 -0.50 -2.01
N LYS A 242 -12.61 0.07 -2.79
CA LYS A 242 -12.76 0.16 -4.25
C LYS A 242 -11.55 -0.43 -4.96
N ILE A 243 -11.76 -1.49 -5.74
CA ILE A 243 -10.72 -2.18 -6.51
C ILE A 243 -11.12 -2.16 -7.98
N HIS A 244 -10.45 -1.33 -8.79
CA HIS A 244 -10.90 -1.13 -10.17
C HIS A 244 -9.82 -0.80 -11.19
N ASN A 245 -10.06 -1.10 -12.47
CA ASN A 245 -9.11 -0.82 -13.55
C ASN A 245 -7.73 -1.48 -13.34
N ASN A 246 -7.69 -2.65 -12.71
CA ASN A 246 -6.46 -3.40 -12.50
C ASN A 246 -6.37 -4.62 -13.42
N THR A 247 -5.15 -5.13 -13.59
CA THR A 247 -4.91 -6.44 -14.22
C THR A 247 -4.30 -7.38 -13.19
N PHE A 248 -4.88 -8.56 -13.02
CA PHE A 248 -4.47 -9.60 -12.08
C PHE A 248 -4.12 -10.87 -12.84
N THR A 249 -2.95 -11.44 -12.62
CA THR A 249 -2.51 -12.68 -13.28
C THR A 249 -2.12 -13.74 -12.26
N LYS A 250 -2.79 -14.90 -12.33
CA LYS A 250 -2.46 -16.15 -11.62
C LYS A 250 -2.29 -17.26 -12.65
N GLN A 251 -1.59 -18.32 -12.26
CA GLN A 251 -1.60 -19.58 -13.01
C GLN A 251 -2.94 -20.30 -12.81
N ASP A 252 -3.26 -21.23 -13.71
CA ASP A 252 -4.54 -21.95 -13.70
C ASP A 252 -4.68 -22.98 -12.57
N SER A 253 -3.58 -23.44 -11.99
CA SER A 253 -3.58 -24.41 -10.91
C SER A 253 -2.37 -24.27 -10.00
N GLU A 254 -2.56 -24.43 -8.69
CA GLU A 254 -1.49 -24.53 -7.69
C GLU A 254 -1.24 -25.98 -7.23
N GLY A 255 -1.57 -26.98 -8.05
CA GLY A 255 -1.20 -28.38 -7.79
C GLY A 255 -1.82 -28.96 -6.50
N GLY A 256 -2.97 -28.43 -6.10
CA GLY A 256 -3.67 -28.81 -4.87
C GLY A 256 -3.55 -27.81 -3.72
N ALA A 257 -2.77 -26.73 -3.85
CA ALA A 257 -2.90 -25.60 -2.93
C ALA A 257 -4.03 -24.65 -3.35
N TRP A 258 -4.46 -23.78 -2.44
CA TRP A 258 -5.38 -22.68 -2.74
C TRP A 258 -4.81 -21.77 -3.82
N ASN A 259 -5.64 -21.40 -4.79
CA ASN A 259 -5.26 -20.53 -5.90
C ASN A 259 -6.21 -19.33 -5.96
N PHE A 260 -5.83 -18.25 -5.27
CA PHE A 260 -6.67 -17.07 -5.10
C PHE A 260 -6.06 -15.84 -5.78
N PHE A 261 -6.91 -15.11 -6.51
CA PHE A 261 -6.67 -13.69 -6.77
C PHE A 261 -6.76 -12.95 -5.44
N PHE A 262 -7.93 -13.03 -4.79
CA PHE A 262 -8.24 -12.34 -3.54
C PHE A 262 -8.71 -13.32 -2.48
N GLU A 263 -8.35 -13.04 -1.23
CA GLU A 263 -8.92 -13.67 -0.04
C GLU A 263 -9.21 -12.55 0.98
N LEU A 264 -10.46 -12.09 1.01
CA LEU A 264 -10.87 -10.92 1.80
C LEU A 264 -11.94 -11.29 2.81
N TRP A 265 -11.61 -11.09 4.08
CA TRP A 265 -12.46 -11.46 5.20
C TRP A 265 -13.15 -10.25 5.84
N HIS A 266 -14.34 -10.48 6.37
CA HIS A 266 -15.12 -9.51 7.14
C HIS A 266 -15.35 -8.21 6.33
N TRP A 267 -15.99 -8.34 5.17
CA TRP A 267 -16.28 -7.20 4.30
C TRP A 267 -17.39 -6.31 4.86
N GLN A 268 -17.12 -5.01 5.00
CA GLN A 268 -18.02 -4.07 5.67
C GLN A 268 -18.50 -2.96 4.74
N GLY A 269 -19.72 -3.06 4.21
CA GLY A 269 -20.39 -1.96 3.51
C GLY A 269 -19.75 -1.52 2.19
N GLY A 270 -20.61 -0.95 1.34
CA GLY A 270 -20.38 0.03 0.25
C GLY A 270 -19.24 -0.20 -0.74
N GLY A 271 -18.62 -1.37 -0.75
CA GLY A 271 -17.42 -1.59 -1.53
C GLY A 271 -17.72 -2.13 -2.93
N GLU A 272 -16.79 -1.89 -3.85
CA GLU A 272 -16.96 -2.10 -5.28
C GLU A 272 -15.70 -2.74 -5.90
N ILE A 273 -15.89 -3.80 -6.69
CA ILE A 273 -14.83 -4.44 -7.47
C ILE A 273 -15.27 -4.41 -8.94
N TYR A 274 -14.64 -3.57 -9.77
CA TYR A 274 -15.14 -3.34 -11.12
C TYR A 274 -14.09 -2.98 -12.16
N SER A 275 -14.38 -3.20 -13.45
CA SER A 275 -13.47 -2.84 -14.54
C SER A 275 -12.07 -3.45 -14.42
N ASN A 276 -11.95 -4.64 -13.81
CA ASN A 276 -10.68 -5.35 -13.69
C ASN A 276 -10.57 -6.48 -14.72
N SER A 277 -9.34 -6.82 -15.09
CA SER A 277 -9.02 -8.01 -15.89
C SER A 277 -8.36 -9.07 -15.01
N PHE A 278 -8.99 -10.23 -14.89
CA PHE A 278 -8.49 -11.40 -14.19
C PHE A 278 -8.03 -12.45 -15.20
N ARG A 279 -6.74 -12.81 -15.16
CA ARG A 279 -6.12 -13.80 -16.06
C ARG A 279 -5.69 -15.03 -15.27
N GLY A 280 -6.16 -16.17 -15.73
CA GLY A 280 -5.93 -17.48 -15.14
C GLY A 280 -7.08 -17.98 -14.27
N ALA A 281 -7.16 -19.29 -14.09
CA ALA A 281 -8.20 -19.94 -13.29
C ALA A 281 -7.92 -19.88 -11.78
N ALA A 282 -8.05 -18.69 -11.19
CA ALA A 282 -8.00 -18.49 -9.74
C ALA A 282 -9.31 -17.88 -9.21
N THR A 283 -9.52 -17.98 -7.91
CA THR A 283 -10.77 -17.53 -7.26
C THR A 283 -10.59 -16.14 -6.63
N MET A 284 -11.60 -15.29 -6.77
CA MET A 284 -11.84 -14.17 -5.88
C MET A 284 -12.74 -14.65 -4.73
N ASP A 285 -12.18 -14.77 -3.53
CA ASP A 285 -12.88 -15.26 -2.35
C ASP A 285 -13.18 -14.10 -1.38
N ILE A 286 -14.47 -13.85 -1.13
CA ILE A 286 -14.95 -12.79 -0.25
C ILE A 286 -15.81 -13.40 0.86
N VAL A 287 -15.44 -13.13 2.11
CA VAL A 287 -16.06 -13.72 3.31
C VAL A 287 -16.78 -12.68 4.13
N ASP A 288 -17.97 -13.03 4.62
CA ASP A 288 -18.80 -12.26 5.57
C ASP A 288 -19.06 -10.81 5.14
N VAL A 289 -19.87 -10.66 4.09
CA VAL A 289 -20.29 -9.36 3.58
C VAL A 289 -21.48 -8.83 4.37
N VAL A 290 -21.31 -7.67 5.01
CA VAL A 290 -22.40 -6.93 5.67
C VAL A 290 -22.59 -5.56 5.05
N ILE A 291 -23.79 -4.98 5.18
CA ILE A 291 -24.08 -3.64 4.65
C ILE A 291 -23.48 -2.51 5.49
N SER A 292 -23.24 -2.76 6.79
CA SER A 292 -22.82 -1.75 7.77
C SER A 292 -23.74 -0.51 7.71
N SER A 293 -23.20 0.68 7.43
CA SER A 293 -23.97 1.93 7.27
C SER A 293 -24.22 2.34 5.81
N SER A 294 -23.88 1.49 4.83
CA SER A 294 -23.92 1.80 3.41
C SER A 294 -25.27 1.38 2.78
N GLU A 295 -25.50 1.66 1.50
CA GLU A 295 -26.74 1.25 0.79
C GLU A 295 -26.71 -0.23 0.33
N TYR A 296 -25.51 -0.80 0.23
CA TYR A 296 -25.25 -2.18 -0.16
C TYR A 296 -23.98 -2.67 0.54
N GLY A 297 -23.76 -3.99 0.58
CA GLY A 297 -22.54 -4.59 1.12
C GLY A 297 -21.42 -4.61 0.09
N LEU A 298 -21.66 -5.23 -1.06
CA LEU A 298 -20.67 -5.43 -2.12
C LEU A 298 -21.31 -5.33 -3.51
N LYS A 299 -20.62 -4.66 -4.43
CA LYS A 299 -20.88 -4.71 -5.87
C LYS A 299 -19.69 -5.27 -6.62
N ILE A 300 -19.92 -6.25 -7.49
CA ILE A 300 -18.95 -6.78 -8.43
C ILE A 300 -19.54 -6.61 -9.83
N TYR A 301 -18.93 -5.83 -10.71
CA TYR A 301 -19.50 -5.57 -12.05
C TYR A 301 -18.42 -5.21 -13.06
N ASP A 302 -18.70 -5.38 -14.35
CA ASP A 302 -17.80 -5.01 -15.45
C ASP A 302 -16.37 -5.57 -15.32
N ASN A 303 -16.21 -6.78 -14.78
CA ASN A 303 -14.91 -7.46 -14.70
C ASN A 303 -14.77 -8.52 -15.81
N ASP A 304 -13.60 -8.58 -16.41
CA ASP A 304 -13.24 -9.59 -17.42
C ASP A 304 -12.51 -10.76 -16.75
N TYR A 305 -13.07 -11.97 -16.82
CA TYR A 305 -12.40 -13.20 -16.40
C TYR A 305 -11.94 -13.99 -17.63
N LEU A 306 -10.63 -14.13 -17.77
CA LEU A 306 -9.96 -14.71 -18.93
C LEU A 306 -9.20 -15.97 -18.52
N VAL A 307 -9.64 -17.12 -19.02
CA VAL A 307 -8.95 -18.40 -18.89
C VAL A 307 -8.70 -18.93 -20.30
N GLU A 308 -7.45 -19.22 -20.64
CA GLU A 308 -7.06 -19.53 -22.03
C GLU A 308 -7.49 -20.93 -22.48
N GLU A 309 -7.62 -21.87 -21.54
CA GLU A 309 -8.03 -23.25 -21.80
C GLU A 309 -9.06 -23.75 -20.77
N ASN A 310 -9.78 -24.82 -21.09
CA ASN A 310 -10.67 -25.47 -20.12
C ASN A 310 -9.86 -26.11 -18.99
N VAL A 311 -9.98 -25.55 -17.78
CA VAL A 311 -9.32 -26.07 -16.58
C VAL A 311 -10.26 -27.07 -15.88
N PRO A 312 -9.77 -28.24 -15.41
CA PRO A 312 -10.60 -29.17 -14.67
C PRO A 312 -11.11 -28.54 -13.37
N PHE A 313 -12.21 -29.07 -12.83
CA PHE A 313 -12.65 -28.69 -11.49
C PHE A 313 -11.57 -29.06 -10.46
N LEU A 314 -11.18 -28.08 -9.66
CA LEU A 314 -10.16 -28.22 -8.61
C LEU A 314 -10.76 -27.73 -7.29
N ALA A 315 -10.61 -28.53 -6.23
CA ALA A 315 -11.22 -28.24 -4.93
C ALA A 315 -10.79 -26.88 -4.32
N HIS A 316 -9.62 -26.38 -4.71
CA HIS A 316 -9.00 -25.19 -4.14
C HIS A 316 -8.92 -23.98 -5.10
N ASN A 317 -9.75 -24.00 -6.15
CA ASN A 317 -10.12 -22.88 -7.04
C ASN A 317 -11.37 -23.22 -7.86
N PRO A 318 -12.47 -23.61 -7.20
CA PRO A 318 -13.62 -24.20 -7.90
C PRO A 318 -14.40 -23.20 -8.77
N TYR A 319 -14.37 -21.91 -8.40
CA TYR A 319 -15.17 -20.85 -9.04
C TYR A 319 -14.36 -19.57 -9.19
N SER A 320 -14.67 -18.74 -10.20
CA SER A 320 -14.02 -17.44 -10.38
C SER A 320 -14.36 -16.45 -9.26
N ILE A 321 -15.57 -16.55 -8.70
CA ILE A 321 -16.06 -15.74 -7.58
C ILE A 321 -16.67 -16.69 -6.55
N THR A 322 -16.20 -16.59 -5.31
CA THR A 322 -16.80 -17.24 -4.15
C THR A 322 -17.23 -16.17 -3.15
N ILE A 323 -18.45 -16.32 -2.65
CA ILE A 323 -19.00 -15.52 -1.56
C ILE A 323 -19.26 -16.47 -0.39
N GLU A 324 -18.40 -16.43 0.64
CA GLU A 324 -18.54 -17.26 1.83
C GLU A 324 -19.33 -16.53 2.93
N GLY A 325 -20.45 -17.11 3.35
CA GLY A 325 -21.19 -16.67 4.53
C GLY A 325 -20.88 -17.57 5.71
N ARG A 326 -19.94 -17.18 6.56
CA ARG A 326 -19.69 -17.86 7.84
C ARG A 326 -20.53 -17.30 8.96
N SER A 327 -20.92 -16.04 8.84
CA SER A 327 -21.73 -15.29 9.79
C SER A 327 -22.87 -14.53 9.09
N HIS A 328 -22.55 -13.70 8.08
CA HIS A 328 -23.50 -12.78 7.45
C HIS A 328 -23.25 -12.61 5.95
N LEU A 329 -24.32 -12.45 5.17
CA LEU A 329 -24.29 -12.06 3.75
C LEU A 329 -25.43 -11.08 3.47
N GLU A 330 -25.11 -9.84 3.11
CA GLU A 330 -26.09 -8.76 3.02
C GLU A 330 -25.85 -7.88 1.78
N TYR A 331 -26.92 -7.66 1.00
CA TYR A 331 -26.96 -6.70 -0.13
C TYR A 331 -25.77 -6.81 -1.09
N ILE A 332 -25.61 -7.98 -1.70
CA ILE A 332 -24.55 -8.30 -2.67
C ILE A 332 -25.13 -8.24 -4.08
N HIS A 333 -24.43 -7.54 -4.98
CA HIS A 333 -24.78 -7.44 -6.39
C HIS A 333 -23.59 -7.92 -7.23
N ILE A 334 -23.85 -8.88 -8.13
CA ILE A 334 -22.88 -9.46 -9.08
C ILE A 334 -23.49 -9.41 -10.47
#